data_AF-A0AAV0X1K8-F1
#
_entry.id   AF-A0AAV0X1K8-F1
#
_cell.length_a   1.000
_cell.length_b   1.000
_cell.length_c   1.000
_cell.angle_alpha   90.00
_cell.angle_beta   90.00
_cell.angle_gamma   90.00
#
_symmetry.space_group_name_H-M   'P 1'
#
loop_
_entity.id
_entity.type
_entity.pdbx_description
1 polymer ?
#
loop_
_entity_poly.entity_id
_entity_poly.type
_entity_poly.pdbx_seq_one_letter_code
_entity_poly.pdbx_strand_id
1 'polypeptide(L)'
;MFGYDIVKKCAVLTCLKWADWSRFVEQKCAVIRVNVTLVPSSFAPLSANQSAGGSTLAAVEHTADIPGGGDLDPFRWSFLSRLSRRPPVRAIHPVTVSPSTRTPNANTMSGKSDIGLIGLAVMGQNLILNMNDHGFVVTAYNRTVEKVDEFLQKGAKGTNIVGAHSLKELVDSLKKPRRVMMLVKAGSAVDDFIAQLEPLLEAGDIIIDGGNSEYQDTQRRTKALAEKSLLFVGSGVSGGEEGARYGPSLMPGGNPKAWPYIKDIFQGIAAKADGEPCCDWVGEDGAGHFVKMVHNGIEYGDMQLICEAYHLMKSALKMNNKEMGLAFEEWNKGELDSFLIEITRNILQFKDDDGEYLVEKIRDAAGQKGTGKWTAISALDYGVPVTLIGESVFARCLSSLIDERAEASKVLQGPTEVFNGDKQSFLKDIGKALYASKIVSYAQGFMLMREAAKIHGWNLNYGGIALMWRGGCIIRSAFLGKIKQAFEHDPNLKNLLLDPFFKDAVHDSQAAWRKVVASSAMLGIPTPAFSTALAFYDSYRSARLPANLLQAQRDYFGAHTYELLTAPGKYIHTNWTGTGGDVSASTYKA
;
A
#
# COMPACT_ATOMS: atom_id res chain seq x y z
N MET A 1 18.50 -55.04 -26.66
CA MET A 1 19.98 -55.04 -26.80
C MET A 1 20.36 -53.59 -27.11
N PHE A 2 21.12 -52.93 -26.23
CA PHE A 2 21.41 -51.48 -26.19
C PHE A 2 20.20 -50.51 -26.11
N GLY A 3 20.31 -49.54 -25.18
CA GLY A 3 19.66 -48.23 -25.25
C GLY A 3 18.16 -48.10 -24.96
N TYR A 4 17.69 -48.36 -23.71
CA TYR A 4 16.37 -47.88 -23.25
C TYR A 4 16.15 -47.90 -21.71
N ASP A 5 17.09 -47.44 -20.87
CA ASP A 5 16.93 -47.59 -19.40
C ASP A 5 17.57 -46.52 -18.47
N ILE A 6 17.51 -45.23 -18.82
CA ILE A 6 17.91 -44.13 -17.91
C ILE A 6 16.77 -43.12 -17.63
N VAL A 7 15.74 -43.03 -18.48
CA VAL A 7 14.64 -42.05 -18.29
C VAL A 7 13.58 -42.50 -17.27
N LYS A 8 13.50 -43.81 -16.93
CA LYS A 8 12.47 -44.34 -16.01
C LYS A 8 12.86 -44.39 -14.51
N LYS A 9 14.08 -44.03 -14.12
CA LYS A 9 14.49 -44.00 -12.69
C LYS A 9 14.40 -42.64 -11.99
N CYS A 10 14.16 -41.55 -12.73
CA CYS A 10 13.95 -40.21 -12.13
C CYS A 10 12.48 -39.90 -11.78
N ALA A 11 11.53 -40.76 -12.14
CA ALA A 11 10.09 -40.48 -12.05
C ALA A 11 9.38 -41.03 -10.79
N VAL A 12 10.10 -41.66 -9.85
CA VAL A 12 9.50 -42.37 -8.68
C VAL A 12 10.09 -41.89 -7.33
N LEU A 13 10.88 -40.81 -7.31
CA LEU A 13 11.54 -40.31 -6.09
C LEU A 13 11.26 -38.83 -5.74
N THR A 14 10.25 -38.22 -6.38
CA THR A 14 9.94 -36.78 -6.24
C THR A 14 8.54 -36.46 -5.67
N CYS A 15 7.76 -37.46 -5.23
CA CYS A 15 6.41 -37.24 -4.66
C CYS A 15 6.31 -37.35 -3.12
N LEU A 16 7.41 -37.52 -2.39
CA LEU A 16 7.41 -37.57 -0.91
C LEU A 16 8.56 -36.76 -0.30
N LYS A 17 8.41 -35.42 -0.30
CA LYS A 17 8.96 -34.44 0.68
C LYS A 17 8.72 -33.00 0.21
N TRP A 18 7.51 -32.48 0.46
CA TRP A 18 7.16 -31.06 0.29
C TRP A 18 6.58 -30.43 1.57
N ALA A 19 6.87 -31.03 2.73
CA ALA A 19 6.37 -30.60 4.05
C ALA A 19 7.45 -30.01 4.99
N ASP A 20 8.74 -30.05 4.63
CA ASP A 20 9.86 -29.70 5.54
C ASP A 20 10.79 -28.59 5.03
N TRP A 21 10.49 -27.95 3.89
CA TRP A 21 11.36 -26.91 3.31
C TRP A 21 11.16 -25.50 3.89
N SER A 22 10.21 -25.32 4.81
CA SER A 22 9.97 -24.06 5.53
C SER A 22 10.85 -23.86 6.77
N ARG A 23 11.64 -24.87 7.19
CA ARG A 23 12.48 -24.81 8.39
C ARG A 23 13.99 -24.67 8.16
N PHE A 24 14.47 -24.67 6.91
CA PHE A 24 15.92 -24.67 6.62
C PHE A 24 16.51 -23.32 6.18
N VAL A 25 15.70 -22.26 6.04
CA VAL A 25 16.14 -20.94 5.54
C VAL A 25 16.52 -19.96 6.68
N GLU A 26 16.31 -20.32 7.95
CA GLU A 26 16.45 -19.38 9.08
C GLU A 26 17.71 -19.57 9.97
N GLN A 27 18.73 -20.35 9.55
CA GLN A 27 20.00 -20.43 10.27
C GLN A 27 21.26 -20.38 9.39
N LYS A 28 22.23 -19.56 9.87
CA LYS A 28 23.63 -19.39 9.41
C LYS A 28 23.90 -18.46 8.23
N CYS A 29 23.81 -17.15 8.49
CA CYS A 29 24.78 -16.20 7.91
C CYS A 29 26.16 -16.46 8.52
N ALA A 30 26.99 -17.26 7.87
CA ALA A 30 28.42 -17.38 8.15
C ALA A 30 29.21 -17.01 6.89
N VAL A 31 30.14 -16.06 7.02
CA VAL A 31 30.93 -15.54 5.90
C VAL A 31 31.86 -16.63 5.37
N ILE A 32 31.67 -17.03 4.11
CA ILE A 32 32.65 -17.81 3.34
C ILE A 32 33.30 -16.87 2.34
N ARG A 33 34.53 -16.41 2.64
CA ARG A 33 35.39 -15.79 1.63
C ARG A 33 35.94 -16.90 0.72
N VAL A 34 35.58 -16.88 -0.55
CA VAL A 34 36.29 -17.65 -1.58
C VAL A 34 37.42 -16.77 -2.12
N ASN A 35 38.66 -17.11 -1.77
CA ASN A 35 39.83 -16.48 -2.37
C ASN A 35 39.98 -16.97 -3.82
N VAL A 36 39.72 -16.10 -4.79
CA VAL A 36 40.13 -16.32 -6.18
C VAL A 36 41.51 -15.70 -6.37
N THR A 37 42.54 -16.54 -6.42
CA THR A 37 43.91 -16.10 -6.68
C THR A 37 44.07 -15.80 -8.18
N LEU A 38 44.06 -14.53 -8.55
CA LEU A 38 44.44 -14.09 -9.91
C LEU A 38 45.97 -14.04 -10.02
N VAL A 39 46.51 -14.77 -11.01
CA VAL A 39 47.93 -14.75 -11.38
C VAL A 39 48.17 -13.58 -12.33
N PRO A 40 49.07 -12.62 -12.01
CA PRO A 40 49.39 -11.53 -12.93
C PRO A 40 50.46 -11.96 -13.93
N SER A 41 50.11 -12.04 -15.21
CA SER A 41 51.08 -12.13 -16.31
C SER A 41 51.61 -10.74 -16.66
N SER A 42 52.91 -10.54 -16.44
CA SER A 42 53.67 -9.33 -16.75
C SER A 42 53.73 -9.00 -18.25
N PHE A 43 53.52 -7.73 -18.63
CA PHE A 43 54.20 -7.10 -19.78
C PHE A 43 54.20 -5.56 -19.68
N ALA A 44 55.39 -4.98 -19.80
CA ALA A 44 55.72 -3.57 -20.02
C ALA A 44 57.23 -3.49 -20.36
N PRO A 45 57.80 -2.37 -20.86
CA PRO A 45 57.18 -1.13 -21.37
C PRO A 45 57.69 -0.76 -22.79
N LEU A 46 57.31 0.41 -23.32
CA LEU A 46 58.21 1.27 -24.11
C LEU A 46 57.76 2.75 -24.07
N SER A 47 58.73 3.65 -24.27
CA SER A 47 58.70 5.11 -24.03
C SER A 47 58.41 5.93 -25.32
N ALA A 48 58.41 7.27 -25.42
CA ALA A 48 58.91 8.35 -24.55
C ALA A 48 58.32 9.75 -24.93
N ASN A 49 58.53 10.76 -24.05
CA ASN A 49 58.71 12.22 -24.35
C ASN A 49 57.51 13.02 -24.95
N GLN A 50 57.35 14.36 -24.82
CA GLN A 50 57.90 15.50 -24.02
C GLN A 50 57.01 16.76 -24.31
N SER A 51 57.07 17.93 -23.66
CA SER A 51 57.72 18.47 -22.43
C SER A 51 57.09 19.85 -22.07
N ALA A 52 57.29 20.30 -20.81
CA ALA A 52 57.09 21.69 -20.30
C ALA A 52 55.65 22.28 -20.32
N GLY A 53 55.28 23.22 -19.44
CA GLY A 53 55.97 23.79 -18.27
C GLY A 53 55.43 25.19 -17.91
N GLY A 54 55.72 25.69 -16.71
CA GLY A 54 55.59 27.12 -16.38
C GLY A 54 54.37 27.53 -15.55
N SER A 55 54.63 28.37 -14.54
CA SER A 55 53.74 28.82 -13.47
C SER A 55 53.13 30.22 -13.70
N THR A 56 52.41 30.67 -12.67
CA THR A 56 52.28 32.06 -12.15
C THR A 56 51.19 33.02 -12.68
N LEU A 57 50.30 33.40 -11.73
CA LEU A 57 49.82 34.75 -11.38
C LEU A 57 49.49 35.76 -12.49
N ALA A 58 48.23 36.24 -12.51
CA ALA A 58 47.83 37.54 -11.91
C ALA A 58 46.37 37.91 -12.26
N ALA A 59 45.73 38.70 -11.40
CA ALA A 59 44.45 39.34 -11.70
C ALA A 59 44.68 40.74 -12.30
N VAL A 60 43.80 41.16 -13.21
CA VAL A 60 43.70 42.55 -13.69
C VAL A 60 42.22 42.89 -13.95
N GLU A 61 41.67 43.84 -13.21
CA GLU A 61 40.52 44.65 -13.63
C GLU A 61 40.99 45.74 -14.60
N HIS A 62 40.15 46.21 -15.53
CA HIS A 62 39.89 47.66 -15.67
C HIS A 62 38.79 48.02 -16.70
N THR A 63 37.90 48.92 -16.29
CA THR A 63 37.23 50.04 -17.00
C THR A 63 37.15 50.03 -18.54
N ALA A 64 35.99 50.07 -19.21
CA ALA A 64 34.94 51.12 -19.25
C ALA A 64 35.24 52.31 -20.19
N ASP A 65 34.32 52.63 -21.13
CA ASP A 65 34.08 54.00 -21.61
C ASP A 65 32.73 54.21 -22.36
N ILE A 66 32.35 55.49 -22.54
CA ILE A 66 30.99 56.08 -22.65
C ILE A 66 31.01 57.28 -23.68
N PRO A 67 29.95 57.72 -24.44
CA PRO A 67 28.50 57.84 -24.09
C PRO A 67 27.42 57.65 -25.21
N GLY A 68 26.12 57.77 -24.82
CA GLY A 68 25.08 58.51 -25.58
C GLY A 68 23.91 57.69 -26.21
N GLY A 69 22.62 58.06 -26.07
CA GLY A 69 21.97 59.12 -25.28
C GLY A 69 20.45 59.26 -25.60
N GLY A 70 19.65 59.75 -24.64
CA GLY A 70 18.17 59.96 -24.75
C GLY A 70 17.32 58.79 -24.17
N ASP A 71 16.25 58.99 -23.40
CA ASP A 71 15.54 60.25 -23.11
C ASP A 71 14.68 60.22 -21.81
N LEU A 72 14.47 61.40 -21.21
CA LEU A 72 13.44 61.82 -20.22
C LEU A 72 13.50 61.47 -18.71
N ASP A 73 12.97 62.41 -17.90
CA ASP A 73 13.26 62.70 -16.47
C ASP A 73 11.91 62.91 -15.65
N PRO A 74 11.82 63.49 -14.42
CA PRO A 74 11.57 62.71 -13.19
C PRO A 74 10.33 63.16 -12.37
N PHE A 75 10.30 62.75 -11.08
CA PHE A 75 9.35 63.06 -9.98
C PHE A 75 7.98 62.34 -9.97
N ARG A 76 7.78 61.50 -8.94
CA ARG A 76 6.71 61.71 -7.94
C ARG A 76 6.88 60.87 -6.66
N TRP A 77 7.14 61.56 -5.55
CA TRP A 77 6.90 61.08 -4.19
C TRP A 77 5.58 61.65 -3.65
N SER A 78 5.07 61.05 -2.58
CA SER A 78 3.84 61.42 -1.84
C SER A 78 2.50 61.18 -2.57
N PHE A 79 1.67 60.26 -2.04
CA PHE A 79 0.61 60.66 -1.09
C PHE A 79 -0.01 59.44 -0.39
N LEU A 80 0.15 59.37 0.94
CA LEU A 80 -0.70 58.54 1.80
C LEU A 80 -1.99 59.31 2.08
N SER A 81 -3.15 58.85 1.59
CA SER A 81 -4.42 58.86 2.35
C SER A 81 -5.65 58.44 1.54
N ARG A 82 -6.41 57.49 2.12
CA ARG A 82 -7.90 57.38 2.08
C ARG A 82 -8.55 57.07 0.71
N LEU A 83 -9.58 56.22 0.60
CA LEU A 83 -10.50 55.67 1.61
C LEU A 83 -11.24 54.41 1.11
N SER A 84 -11.62 53.53 2.05
CA SER A 84 -12.82 52.66 2.05
C SER A 84 -12.91 51.45 1.10
N ARG A 85 -13.57 50.32 1.45
CA ARG A 85 -14.13 49.80 2.74
C ARG A 85 -14.45 48.30 2.54
N ARG A 86 -14.10 47.42 3.50
CA ARG A 86 -14.76 46.12 3.75
C ARG A 86 -14.80 45.86 5.28
N PRO A 87 -15.79 45.11 5.81
CA PRO A 87 -16.12 45.10 7.24
C PRO A 87 -15.16 44.23 8.08
N PRO A 88 -15.10 44.45 9.42
CA PRO A 88 -14.20 43.69 10.30
C PRO A 88 -14.70 42.27 10.56
N VAL A 89 -13.78 41.31 10.49
CA VAL A 89 -13.97 39.96 11.03
C VAL A 89 -14.01 40.06 12.56
N ARG A 90 -14.98 39.40 13.20
CA ARG A 90 -15.04 39.31 14.67
C ARG A 90 -13.80 38.57 15.19
N ALA A 91 -13.04 39.22 16.06
CA ALA A 91 -12.03 38.54 16.86
C ALA A 91 -12.73 37.52 17.78
N ILE A 92 -12.38 36.24 17.63
CA ILE A 92 -12.72 35.21 18.62
C ILE A 92 -11.72 35.37 19.76
N HIS A 93 -12.21 35.68 20.96
CA HIS A 93 -11.35 35.75 22.14
C HIS A 93 -10.71 34.37 22.41
N PRO A 94 -9.40 34.30 22.72
CA PRO A 94 -8.83 33.07 23.25
C PRO A 94 -9.49 32.76 24.60
N VAL A 95 -10.11 31.59 24.72
CA VAL A 95 -10.61 31.10 26.00
C VAL A 95 -9.40 30.71 26.85
N THR A 96 -9.03 31.59 27.78
CA THR A 96 -8.03 31.31 28.81
C THR A 96 -8.58 30.29 29.81
N VAL A 97 -8.42 29.00 29.49
CA VAL A 97 -8.55 27.93 30.48
C VAL A 97 -7.42 28.11 31.50
N SER A 98 -7.76 28.45 32.74
CA SER A 98 -6.77 28.54 33.81
C SER A 98 -6.20 27.16 34.11
N PRO A 99 -4.86 27.00 34.23
CA PRO A 99 -4.30 25.74 34.66
C PRO A 99 -4.63 25.55 36.14
N SER A 100 -5.51 24.57 36.44
CA SER A 100 -5.76 24.18 37.82
C SER A 100 -4.49 23.55 38.39
N THR A 101 -3.83 24.25 39.32
CA THR A 101 -2.63 23.77 40.00
C THR A 101 -2.95 22.64 40.98
N ARG A 102 -3.11 21.42 40.45
CA ARG A 102 -2.89 20.19 41.21
C ARG A 102 -1.52 19.63 40.84
N THR A 103 -0.58 19.76 41.78
CA THR A 103 0.64 18.96 41.78
C THR A 103 0.29 17.47 41.74
N PRO A 104 0.82 16.69 40.79
CA PRO A 104 0.67 15.24 40.82
C PRO A 104 1.47 14.70 42.01
N ASN A 105 0.79 14.13 43.01
CA ASN A 105 1.47 13.28 43.98
C ASN A 105 1.97 12.04 43.24
N ALA A 106 3.28 11.87 43.18
CA ALA A 106 3.86 10.55 42.91
C ALA A 106 3.36 9.58 43.99
N ASN A 107 3.06 8.33 43.60
CA ASN A 107 2.43 7.29 44.42
C ASN A 107 0.96 7.56 44.81
N THR A 108 0.02 7.45 43.85
CA THR A 108 -1.12 6.50 43.88
C THR A 108 -2.09 6.73 42.72
N MET A 109 -1.92 6.01 41.60
CA MET A 109 -2.98 5.80 40.61
C MET A 109 -3.64 4.45 40.91
N SER A 110 -4.67 4.43 41.76
CA SER A 110 -5.38 3.20 42.17
C SER A 110 -6.42 2.70 41.15
N GLY A 111 -6.33 3.17 39.90
CA GLY A 111 -7.18 2.73 38.79
C GLY A 111 -6.50 1.64 37.97
N LYS A 112 -7.22 0.54 37.73
CA LYS A 112 -6.85 -0.43 36.69
C LYS A 112 -6.92 0.23 35.30
N SER A 113 -6.06 -0.17 34.38
CA SER A 113 -6.01 0.33 32.99
C SER A 113 -7.16 -0.22 32.14
N ASP A 114 -7.59 0.56 31.15
CA ASP A 114 -8.61 0.16 30.18
C ASP A 114 -8.10 -0.90 29.22
N ILE A 115 -6.87 -0.75 28.72
CA ILE A 115 -6.26 -1.62 27.71
C ILE A 115 -4.75 -1.74 27.97
N GLY A 116 -4.19 -2.91 27.66
CA GLY A 116 -2.75 -3.13 27.62
C GLY A 116 -2.25 -3.15 26.18
N LEU A 117 -1.08 -2.60 25.89
CA LEU A 117 -0.47 -2.65 24.56
C LEU A 117 0.97 -3.19 24.61
N ILE A 118 1.20 -4.25 23.83
CA ILE A 118 2.48 -4.94 23.69
C ILE A 118 3.16 -4.50 22.38
N GLY A 119 4.35 -3.89 22.50
CA GLY A 119 5.20 -3.55 21.35
C GLY A 119 5.38 -2.04 21.18
N LEU A 120 6.51 -1.52 21.65
CA LEU A 120 6.82 -0.07 21.67
C LEU A 120 7.69 0.36 20.49
N ALA A 121 7.31 -0.05 19.28
CA ALA A 121 7.76 0.59 18.04
C ALA A 121 6.95 1.89 17.78
N VAL A 122 7.34 2.65 16.76
CA VAL A 122 6.71 3.94 16.37
C VAL A 122 5.18 3.87 16.33
N MET A 123 4.61 2.84 15.68
CA MET A 123 3.15 2.63 15.63
C MET A 123 2.53 2.43 17.01
N GLY A 124 3.18 1.63 17.88
CA GLY A 124 2.67 1.31 19.21
C GLY A 124 2.72 2.51 20.15
N GLN A 125 3.85 3.23 20.19
CA GLN A 125 4.00 4.43 21.02
C GLN A 125 2.95 5.49 20.65
N ASN A 126 2.79 5.78 19.35
CA ASN A 126 1.83 6.78 18.89
C ASN A 126 0.37 6.35 19.12
N LEU A 127 0.04 5.06 19.00
CA LEU A 127 -1.32 4.58 19.30
C LEU A 127 -1.64 4.61 20.80
N ILE A 128 -0.67 4.32 21.67
CA ILE A 128 -0.84 4.48 23.13
C ILE A 128 -1.06 5.96 23.51
N LEU A 129 -0.31 6.88 22.90
CA LEU A 129 -0.50 8.32 23.11
C LEU A 129 -1.88 8.79 22.62
N ASN A 130 -2.33 8.29 21.47
CA ASN A 130 -3.67 8.57 20.96
C ASN A 130 -4.76 8.08 21.92
N MET A 131 -4.65 6.86 22.45
CA MET A 131 -5.56 6.32 23.49
C MET A 131 -5.57 7.17 24.76
N ASN A 132 -4.40 7.60 25.25
CA ASN A 132 -4.29 8.49 26.41
C ASN A 132 -5.01 9.82 26.19
N ASP A 133 -4.84 10.45 25.03
CA ASP A 133 -5.44 11.75 24.71
C ASP A 133 -6.97 11.68 24.62
N HIS A 134 -7.50 10.51 24.25
CA HIS A 134 -8.93 10.20 24.28
C HIS A 134 -9.44 9.73 25.66
N GLY A 135 -8.62 9.83 26.72
CA GLY A 135 -9.01 9.60 28.10
C GLY A 135 -8.92 8.14 28.57
N PHE A 136 -8.35 7.23 27.79
CA PHE A 136 -8.15 5.84 28.19
C PHE A 136 -6.84 5.65 28.96
N VAL A 137 -6.88 4.93 30.08
CA VAL A 137 -5.66 4.55 30.81
C VAL A 137 -5.05 3.32 30.14
N VAL A 138 -3.79 3.41 29.71
CA VAL A 138 -3.11 2.35 28.95
C VAL A 138 -1.92 1.80 29.72
N THR A 139 -1.79 0.48 29.81
CA THR A 139 -0.53 -0.15 30.27
C THR A 139 0.34 -0.54 29.08
N ALA A 140 1.49 0.11 28.97
CA ALA A 140 2.53 -0.16 27.97
C ALA A 140 3.42 -1.34 28.41
N TYR A 141 3.67 -2.28 27.49
CA TYR A 141 4.62 -3.38 27.69
C TYR A 141 5.47 -3.62 26.44
N ASN A 142 6.69 -4.11 26.63
CA ASN A 142 7.58 -4.52 25.55
C ASN A 142 8.56 -5.60 26.02
N ARG A 143 8.92 -6.55 25.14
CA ARG A 143 9.85 -7.64 25.44
C ARG A 143 11.21 -7.17 25.96
N THR A 144 11.72 -6.09 25.38
CA THR A 144 12.89 -5.34 25.87
C THR A 144 12.35 -4.27 26.81
N VAL A 145 12.45 -4.51 28.12
CA VAL A 145 11.72 -3.76 29.16
C VAL A 145 12.23 -2.32 29.26
N GLU A 146 13.50 -2.09 28.94
CA GLU A 146 14.14 -0.77 28.89
C GLU A 146 13.43 0.21 27.95
N LYS A 147 12.72 -0.30 26.92
CA LYS A 147 11.88 0.52 26.03
C LYS A 147 10.61 1.05 26.70
N VAL A 148 10.12 0.36 27.73
CA VAL A 148 8.99 0.84 28.55
C VAL A 148 9.47 2.04 29.36
N ASP A 149 10.59 1.91 30.07
CA ASP A 149 11.17 2.99 30.87
C ASP A 149 11.56 4.20 29.99
N GLU A 150 12.19 3.97 28.83
CA GLU A 150 12.50 5.03 27.88
C GLU A 150 11.24 5.77 27.39
N PHE A 151 10.18 5.04 27.04
CA PHE A 151 8.92 5.62 26.57
C PHE A 151 8.25 6.47 27.66
N LEU A 152 8.16 5.96 28.89
CA LEU A 152 7.60 6.69 30.03
C LEU A 152 8.39 7.95 30.41
N GLN A 153 9.73 7.89 30.33
CA GLN A 153 10.60 9.03 30.65
C GLN A 153 10.64 10.09 29.53
N LYS A 154 10.34 9.69 28.28
CA LYS A 154 10.35 10.56 27.09
C LYS A 154 8.95 10.78 26.55
N GLY A 155 8.51 9.96 25.60
CA GLY A 155 7.31 10.18 24.77
C GLY A 155 5.99 10.23 25.55
N ALA A 156 5.90 9.49 26.66
CA ALA A 156 4.72 9.42 27.53
C ALA A 156 4.87 10.22 28.84
N LYS A 157 5.90 11.07 28.97
CA LYS A 157 6.13 11.84 30.20
C LYS A 157 4.97 12.81 30.47
N GLY A 158 4.36 12.72 31.66
CA GLY A 158 3.24 13.57 32.06
C GLY A 158 1.86 13.13 31.55
N THR A 159 1.77 11.92 30.98
CA THR A 159 0.51 11.28 30.59
C THR A 159 -0.04 10.37 31.70
N ASN A 160 -1.19 9.75 31.47
CA ASN A 160 -1.76 8.71 32.34
C ASN A 160 -1.31 7.28 31.97
N ILE A 161 -0.29 7.15 31.11
CA ILE A 161 0.22 5.85 30.65
C ILE A 161 1.04 5.19 31.76
N VAL A 162 0.76 3.91 32.01
CA VAL A 162 1.44 3.07 33.01
C VAL A 162 2.39 2.11 32.29
N GLY A 163 3.54 1.77 32.86
CA GLY A 163 4.40 0.70 32.36
C GLY A 163 4.16 -0.62 33.08
N ALA A 164 4.44 -1.73 32.42
CA ALA A 164 4.65 -3.02 33.07
C ALA A 164 6.02 -3.57 32.68
N HIS A 165 6.65 -4.28 33.60
CA HIS A 165 7.96 -4.92 33.45
C HIS A 165 7.82 -6.44 33.25
N SER A 166 6.60 -6.99 33.37
CA SER A 166 6.27 -8.39 33.02
C SER A 166 4.87 -8.53 32.38
N LEU A 167 4.63 -9.62 31.66
CA LEU A 167 3.29 -9.95 31.13
C LEU A 167 2.26 -10.19 32.25
N LYS A 168 2.68 -10.72 33.41
CA LYS A 168 1.80 -10.89 34.56
C LYS A 168 1.34 -9.54 35.12
N GLU A 169 2.27 -8.62 35.31
CA GLU A 169 1.97 -7.25 35.74
C GLU A 169 1.09 -6.50 34.75
N LEU A 170 1.36 -6.65 33.45
CA LEU A 170 0.48 -6.14 32.38
C LEU A 170 -0.95 -6.66 32.55
N VAL A 171 -1.13 -7.97 32.72
CA VAL A 171 -2.45 -8.62 32.83
C VAL A 171 -3.16 -8.28 34.15
N ASP A 172 -2.43 -8.16 35.25
CA ASP A 172 -2.95 -7.79 36.57
C ASP A 172 -3.40 -6.31 36.61
N SER A 173 -2.79 -5.42 35.82
CA SER A 173 -3.15 -4.00 35.78
C SER A 173 -4.49 -3.72 35.09
N LEU A 174 -5.04 -4.64 34.29
CA LEU A 174 -6.20 -4.37 33.43
C LEU A 174 -7.55 -4.52 34.13
N LYS A 175 -8.53 -3.70 33.70
CA LYS A 175 -9.97 -3.90 33.95
C LYS A 175 -10.44 -5.19 33.26
N LYS A 176 -11.51 -5.81 33.79
CA LYS A 176 -12.13 -7.01 33.20
C LYS A 176 -13.35 -6.64 32.32
N PRO A 177 -13.63 -7.35 31.21
CA PRO A 177 -12.74 -8.32 30.57
C PRO A 177 -11.46 -7.63 30.08
N ARG A 178 -10.32 -8.30 30.25
CA ARG A 178 -9.00 -7.75 29.93
C ARG A 178 -8.88 -7.58 28.43
N ARG A 179 -8.24 -6.48 28.01
CA ARG A 179 -8.03 -6.14 26.60
C ARG A 179 -6.54 -5.98 26.39
N VAL A 180 -5.92 -6.91 25.66
CA VAL A 180 -4.48 -6.91 25.38
C VAL A 180 -4.25 -6.79 23.88
N MET A 181 -3.76 -5.63 23.44
CA MET A 181 -3.40 -5.37 22.05
C MET A 181 -1.92 -5.63 21.79
N MET A 182 -1.60 -6.19 20.62
CA MET A 182 -0.24 -6.47 20.18
C MET A 182 0.07 -5.70 18.89
N LEU A 183 1.16 -4.93 18.89
CA LEU A 183 1.75 -4.29 17.71
C LEU A 183 3.20 -4.78 17.55
N VAL A 184 3.32 -6.07 17.28
CA VAL A 184 4.60 -6.79 17.15
C VAL A 184 4.85 -7.22 15.70
N LYS A 185 6.01 -7.82 15.42
CA LYS A 185 6.29 -8.42 14.10
C LYS A 185 5.30 -9.56 13.85
N ALA A 186 4.64 -9.54 12.69
CA ALA A 186 3.76 -10.62 12.25
C ALA A 186 4.49 -11.98 12.15
N GLY A 187 3.73 -13.07 12.24
CA GLY A 187 4.25 -14.46 12.26
C GLY A 187 4.47 -14.95 13.69
N SER A 188 5.54 -15.74 13.91
CA SER A 188 5.82 -16.45 15.16
C SER A 188 5.78 -15.58 16.42
N ALA A 189 6.27 -14.34 16.34
CA ALA A 189 6.28 -13.44 17.51
C ALA A 189 4.87 -13.09 18.03
N VAL A 190 3.82 -13.18 17.20
CA VAL A 190 2.42 -13.06 17.67
C VAL A 190 1.99 -14.32 18.42
N ASP A 191 2.28 -15.50 17.86
CA ASP A 191 1.95 -16.80 18.48
C ASP A 191 2.69 -16.99 19.82
N ASP A 192 3.96 -16.58 19.89
CA ASP A 192 4.78 -16.62 21.11
C ASP A 192 4.17 -15.77 22.23
N PHE A 193 3.59 -14.60 21.90
CA PHE A 193 2.91 -13.76 22.88
C PHE A 193 1.55 -14.31 23.29
N ILE A 194 0.78 -14.86 22.34
CA ILE A 194 -0.50 -15.53 22.65
C ILE A 194 -0.26 -16.67 23.64
N ALA A 195 0.72 -17.55 23.38
CA ALA A 195 1.05 -18.68 24.25
C ALA A 195 1.47 -18.26 25.68
N GLN A 196 2.09 -17.09 25.85
CA GLN A 196 2.45 -16.54 27.16
C GLN A 196 1.29 -15.81 27.86
N LEU A 197 0.34 -15.25 27.10
CA LEU A 197 -0.84 -14.57 27.63
C LEU A 197 -1.92 -15.56 28.08
N GLU A 198 -2.16 -16.63 27.32
CA GLU A 198 -3.16 -17.67 27.61
C GLU A 198 -3.22 -18.12 29.10
N PRO A 199 -2.12 -18.52 29.77
CA PRO A 199 -2.16 -18.97 31.16
C PRO A 199 -2.39 -17.86 32.19
N LEU A 200 -2.45 -16.59 31.77
CA LEU A 200 -2.65 -15.41 32.62
C LEU A 200 -4.07 -14.83 32.49
N LEU A 201 -4.78 -15.15 31.41
CA LEU A 201 -6.12 -14.63 31.08
C LEU A 201 -7.22 -15.56 31.61
N GLU A 202 -8.44 -15.05 31.67
CA GLU A 202 -9.64 -15.81 32.05
C GLU A 202 -10.72 -15.76 30.96
N ALA A 203 -11.72 -16.65 31.05
CA ALA A 203 -12.79 -16.75 30.07
C ALA A 203 -13.51 -15.41 29.84
N GLY A 204 -13.59 -14.98 28.57
CA GLY A 204 -14.13 -13.69 28.14
C GLY A 204 -13.09 -12.58 27.97
N ASP A 205 -11.82 -12.78 28.38
CA ASP A 205 -10.74 -11.83 28.08
C ASP A 205 -10.42 -11.81 26.57
N ILE A 206 -9.88 -10.67 26.11
CA ILE A 206 -9.76 -10.28 24.70
C ILE A 206 -8.28 -10.06 24.35
N ILE A 207 -7.79 -10.82 23.38
CA ILE A 207 -6.50 -10.59 22.71
C ILE A 207 -6.77 -9.93 21.35
N ILE A 208 -6.03 -8.86 21.05
CA ILE A 208 -6.14 -8.09 19.81
C ILE A 208 -4.77 -8.12 19.11
N ASP A 209 -4.71 -8.67 17.91
CA ASP A 209 -3.56 -8.52 17.02
C ASP A 209 -3.79 -7.30 16.13
N GLY A 210 -3.01 -6.23 16.33
CA GLY A 210 -3.02 -5.02 15.51
C GLY A 210 -1.97 -5.02 14.39
N GLY A 211 -1.22 -6.11 14.25
CA GLY A 211 -0.14 -6.23 13.29
C GLY A 211 -0.63 -6.31 11.84
N ASN A 212 0.33 -6.37 10.91
CA ASN A 212 0.03 -6.79 9.53
C ASN A 212 0.18 -8.31 9.43
N SER A 213 -0.59 -9.05 10.25
CA SER A 213 -0.64 -10.51 10.22
C SER A 213 -1.43 -11.02 9.02
N GLU A 214 -1.12 -12.24 8.59
CA GLU A 214 -1.87 -12.86 7.50
C GLU A 214 -3.27 -13.30 7.98
N TYR A 215 -4.29 -13.16 7.15
CA TYR A 215 -5.68 -13.39 7.55
C TYR A 215 -5.95 -14.85 7.95
N GLN A 216 -5.27 -15.83 7.32
CA GLN A 216 -5.40 -17.25 7.66
C GLN A 216 -4.82 -17.58 9.05
N ASP A 217 -3.74 -16.90 9.44
CA ASP A 217 -3.20 -16.95 10.80
C ASP A 217 -4.24 -16.43 11.81
N THR A 218 -4.94 -15.35 11.47
CA THR A 218 -6.05 -14.82 12.29
C THR A 218 -7.24 -15.76 12.35
N GLN A 219 -7.62 -16.45 11.27
CA GLN A 219 -8.65 -17.50 11.32
C GLN A 219 -8.26 -18.63 12.28
N ARG A 220 -7.03 -19.14 12.16
CA ARG A 220 -6.46 -20.17 13.06
C ARG A 220 -6.48 -19.70 14.53
N ARG A 221 -5.97 -18.49 14.81
CA ARG A 221 -5.92 -17.90 16.16
C ARG A 221 -7.31 -17.71 16.75
N THR A 222 -8.27 -17.20 15.96
CA THR A 222 -9.65 -16.97 16.42
C THR A 222 -10.31 -18.26 16.86
N LYS A 223 -10.17 -19.33 16.07
CA LYS A 223 -10.70 -20.65 16.42
C LYS A 223 -10.02 -21.24 17.68
N ALA A 224 -8.69 -21.27 17.70
CA ALA A 224 -7.93 -21.89 18.79
C ALA A 224 -8.14 -21.19 20.16
N LEU A 225 -8.36 -19.87 20.16
CA LEU A 225 -8.66 -19.11 21.38
C LEU A 225 -10.13 -19.25 21.81
N ALA A 226 -11.07 -19.36 20.85
CA ALA A 226 -12.47 -19.61 21.17
C ALA A 226 -12.67 -20.96 21.89
N GLU A 227 -11.92 -22.00 21.53
CA GLU A 227 -11.89 -23.29 22.23
C GLU A 227 -11.45 -23.16 23.71
N LYS A 228 -10.69 -22.11 24.05
CA LYS A 228 -10.24 -21.77 25.41
C LYS A 228 -11.13 -20.73 26.10
N SER A 229 -12.30 -20.41 25.52
CA SER A 229 -13.20 -19.33 25.95
C SER A 229 -12.57 -17.93 25.95
N LEU A 230 -11.49 -17.72 25.20
CA LEU A 230 -10.87 -16.42 24.97
C LEU A 230 -11.39 -15.81 23.67
N LEU A 231 -11.45 -14.48 23.62
CA LEU A 231 -11.92 -13.74 22.45
C LEU A 231 -10.71 -13.19 21.68
N PHE A 232 -10.69 -13.35 20.36
CA PHE A 232 -9.61 -12.84 19.50
C PHE A 232 -10.15 -11.85 18.48
N VAL A 233 -9.38 -10.80 18.21
CA VAL A 233 -9.64 -9.80 17.16
C VAL A 233 -8.35 -9.59 16.35
N GLY A 234 -8.40 -9.82 15.04
CA GLY A 234 -7.40 -9.31 14.10
C GLY A 234 -7.86 -7.95 13.57
N SER A 235 -7.10 -6.89 13.85
CA SER A 235 -7.44 -5.54 13.43
C SER A 235 -6.36 -4.92 12.58
N GLY A 236 -6.71 -4.61 11.32
CA GLY A 236 -5.87 -3.74 10.51
C GLY A 236 -5.72 -2.35 11.14
N VAL A 237 -4.49 -1.85 11.25
CA VAL A 237 -4.20 -0.46 11.63
C VAL A 237 -3.52 0.25 10.44
N SER A 238 -4.08 1.34 9.92
CA SER A 238 -3.53 2.08 8.79
C SER A 238 -3.43 3.58 9.06
N GLY A 239 -2.43 4.24 8.47
CA GLY A 239 -2.18 5.69 8.60
C GLY A 239 -0.74 6.11 8.87
N GLY A 240 0.18 5.15 9.08
CA GLY A 240 1.57 5.45 9.42
C GLY A 240 1.72 6.07 10.82
N GLU A 241 2.84 6.74 11.06
CA GLU A 241 3.18 7.34 12.35
C GLU A 241 2.20 8.44 12.78
N GLU A 242 1.98 9.43 11.92
CA GLU A 242 1.06 10.55 12.15
C GLU A 242 -0.39 10.06 12.29
N GLY A 243 -0.82 9.15 11.42
CA GLY A 243 -2.14 8.53 11.52
C GLY A 243 -2.33 7.79 12.83
N ALA A 244 -1.37 6.97 13.27
CA ALA A 244 -1.45 6.30 14.58
C ALA A 244 -1.61 7.30 15.74
N ARG A 245 -0.96 8.47 15.65
CA ARG A 245 -0.94 9.49 16.71
C ARG A 245 -2.23 10.29 16.85
N TYR A 246 -2.90 10.60 15.75
CA TYR A 246 -4.04 11.54 15.72
C TYR A 246 -5.36 10.94 15.21
N GLY A 247 -5.33 9.76 14.59
CA GLY A 247 -6.50 9.11 14.03
C GLY A 247 -6.15 8.09 12.95
N PRO A 248 -5.93 6.81 13.29
CA PRO A 248 -5.74 5.78 12.28
C PRO A 248 -7.08 5.35 11.71
N SER A 249 -7.03 4.62 10.59
CA SER A 249 -8.10 3.71 10.19
C SER A 249 -7.91 2.39 10.92
N LEU A 250 -8.98 1.87 11.52
CA LEU A 250 -8.98 0.62 12.29
C LEU A 250 -10.02 -0.35 11.70
N MET A 251 -9.59 -1.56 11.40
CA MET A 251 -10.35 -2.57 10.66
C MET A 251 -10.49 -3.86 11.50
N PRO A 252 -11.22 -3.86 12.62
CA PRO A 252 -11.36 -5.03 13.50
C PRO A 252 -12.29 -6.11 12.91
N GLY A 253 -11.81 -7.36 12.89
CA GLY A 253 -12.62 -8.55 12.68
C GLY A 253 -12.14 -9.70 13.57
N GLY A 254 -12.92 -10.78 13.69
CA GLY A 254 -12.59 -11.88 14.60
C GLY A 254 -13.82 -12.44 15.30
N ASN A 255 -13.74 -12.61 16.61
CA ASN A 255 -14.89 -13.04 17.42
C ASN A 255 -15.81 -11.85 17.73
N PRO A 256 -17.06 -11.81 17.21
CA PRO A 256 -17.94 -10.64 17.33
C PRO A 256 -18.34 -10.31 18.77
N LYS A 257 -18.21 -11.27 19.72
CA LYS A 257 -18.45 -11.01 21.15
C LYS A 257 -17.44 -10.02 21.75
N ALA A 258 -16.27 -9.82 21.12
CA ALA A 258 -15.28 -8.84 21.58
C ALA A 258 -15.69 -7.40 21.25
N TRP A 259 -16.45 -7.16 20.17
CA TRP A 259 -16.70 -5.83 19.63
C TRP A 259 -17.27 -4.84 20.66
N PRO A 260 -18.32 -5.16 21.45
CA PRO A 260 -18.87 -4.23 22.44
C PRO A 260 -17.88 -3.76 23.51
N TYR A 261 -16.83 -4.54 23.80
CA TYR A 261 -15.84 -4.22 24.83
C TYR A 261 -14.66 -3.37 24.33
N ILE A 262 -14.45 -3.31 23.01
CA ILE A 262 -13.37 -2.56 22.36
C ILE A 262 -13.86 -1.38 21.53
N LYS A 263 -15.15 -1.36 21.15
CA LYS A 263 -15.78 -0.37 20.26
C LYS A 263 -15.49 1.07 20.67
N ASP A 264 -15.70 1.43 21.93
CA ASP A 264 -15.53 2.82 22.38
C ASP A 264 -14.07 3.28 22.31
N ILE A 265 -13.11 2.39 22.60
CA ILE A 265 -11.67 2.66 22.45
C ILE A 265 -11.35 2.85 20.96
N PHE A 266 -11.76 1.90 20.13
CA PHE A 266 -11.42 1.85 18.70
C PHE A 266 -12.07 2.99 17.92
N GLN A 267 -13.37 3.18 18.05
CA GLN A 267 -14.07 4.30 17.43
C GLN A 267 -13.65 5.63 18.04
N GLY A 268 -13.30 5.68 19.33
CA GLY A 268 -12.78 6.87 20.01
C GLY A 268 -11.51 7.41 19.33
N ILE A 269 -10.47 6.58 19.24
CA ILE A 269 -9.15 6.97 18.72
C ILE A 269 -9.03 7.04 17.19
N ALA A 270 -9.97 6.45 16.44
CA ALA A 270 -9.94 6.42 14.98
C ALA A 270 -10.17 7.81 14.37
N ALA A 271 -9.61 8.03 13.16
CA ALA A 271 -9.92 9.21 12.35
C ALA A 271 -11.43 9.37 12.15
N LYS A 272 -11.88 10.61 11.93
CA LYS A 272 -13.28 10.92 11.61
C LYS A 272 -13.40 11.40 10.17
N ALA A 273 -14.41 10.90 9.44
CA ALA A 273 -14.81 11.40 8.14
C ALA A 273 -16.29 11.84 8.25
N ASP A 274 -16.58 13.12 8.00
CA ASP A 274 -17.90 13.73 8.22
C ASP A 274 -18.49 13.50 9.65
N GLY A 275 -17.62 13.31 10.64
CA GLY A 275 -17.98 12.98 12.03
C GLY A 275 -18.13 11.48 12.31
N GLU A 276 -18.27 10.62 11.29
CA GLU A 276 -18.29 9.17 11.43
C GLU A 276 -16.87 8.62 11.69
N PRO A 277 -16.67 7.66 12.62
CA PRO A 277 -15.37 7.04 12.83
C PRO A 277 -14.95 6.18 11.63
N CYS A 278 -13.69 6.26 11.25
CA CYS A 278 -13.03 5.39 10.26
C CYS A 278 -12.69 4.01 10.90
N CYS A 279 -13.67 3.46 11.61
CA CYS A 279 -13.62 2.17 12.29
C CYS A 279 -15.04 1.65 12.54
N ASP A 280 -15.32 0.44 12.08
CA ASP A 280 -16.47 -0.36 12.48
C ASP A 280 -16.12 -1.85 12.43
N TRP A 281 -17.01 -2.73 12.89
CA TRP A 281 -16.81 -4.17 12.81
C TRP A 281 -16.81 -4.64 11.34
N VAL A 282 -15.69 -5.24 10.92
CA VAL A 282 -15.47 -5.67 9.53
C VAL A 282 -16.21 -6.97 9.21
N GLY A 283 -16.18 -7.93 10.14
CA GLY A 283 -16.66 -9.29 9.94
C GLY A 283 -15.96 -10.32 10.82
N GLU A 284 -16.26 -11.58 10.55
CA GLU A 284 -15.81 -12.73 11.34
C GLU A 284 -14.34 -13.11 11.08
N ASP A 285 -13.72 -13.80 12.04
CA ASP A 285 -12.40 -14.41 11.95
C ASP A 285 -11.30 -13.50 11.32
N GLY A 286 -10.82 -13.84 10.12
CA GLY A 286 -9.75 -13.14 9.41
C GLY A 286 -10.16 -11.85 8.71
N ALA A 287 -11.45 -11.49 8.69
CA ALA A 287 -12.00 -10.43 7.84
C ALA A 287 -11.28 -9.08 8.01
N GLY A 288 -10.97 -8.67 9.24
CA GLY A 288 -10.28 -7.41 9.52
C GLY A 288 -8.88 -7.31 8.91
N HIS A 289 -8.08 -8.39 9.01
CA HIS A 289 -6.79 -8.47 8.36
C HIS A 289 -6.87 -8.69 6.85
N PHE A 290 -7.90 -9.38 6.35
CA PHE A 290 -8.12 -9.51 4.90
C PHE A 290 -8.43 -8.15 4.26
N VAL A 291 -9.33 -7.36 4.85
CA VAL A 291 -9.62 -5.99 4.39
C VAL A 291 -8.37 -5.11 4.46
N LYS A 292 -7.55 -5.25 5.51
CA LYS A 292 -6.26 -4.53 5.60
C LYS A 292 -5.24 -4.95 4.54
N MET A 293 -5.18 -6.24 4.22
CA MET A 293 -4.36 -6.76 3.13
C MET A 293 -4.79 -6.14 1.81
N VAL A 294 -6.08 -6.17 1.47
CA VAL A 294 -6.63 -5.57 0.24
C VAL A 294 -6.40 -4.05 0.19
N HIS A 295 -6.56 -3.32 1.30
CA HIS A 295 -6.15 -1.91 1.40
C HIS A 295 -4.70 -1.71 0.94
N ASN A 296 -3.77 -2.56 1.39
CA ASN A 296 -2.37 -2.48 1.02
C ASN A 296 -2.08 -2.90 -0.43
N GLY A 297 -2.89 -3.79 -1.01
CA GLY A 297 -2.88 -4.04 -2.45
C GLY A 297 -3.29 -2.80 -3.24
N ILE A 298 -4.41 -2.17 -2.87
CA ILE A 298 -4.90 -0.93 -3.50
C ILE A 298 -3.88 0.21 -3.34
N GLU A 299 -3.24 0.34 -2.17
CA GLU A 299 -2.14 1.27 -1.92
C GLU A 299 -0.98 1.07 -2.91
N TYR A 300 -0.61 -0.18 -3.21
CA TYR A 300 0.44 -0.48 -4.20
C TYR A 300 -0.01 -0.08 -5.61
N GLY A 301 -1.29 -0.27 -5.93
CA GLY A 301 -1.92 0.19 -7.17
C GLY A 301 -1.86 1.70 -7.34
N ASP A 302 -2.40 2.45 -6.38
CA ASP A 302 -2.43 3.91 -6.43
C ASP A 302 -1.03 4.51 -6.52
N MET A 303 -0.06 4.00 -5.76
CA MET A 303 1.34 4.41 -5.86
C MET A 303 1.93 4.17 -7.27
N GLN A 304 1.71 2.99 -7.85
CA GLN A 304 2.25 2.63 -9.17
C GLN A 304 1.64 3.50 -10.27
N LEU A 305 0.33 3.74 -10.23
CA LEU A 305 -0.36 4.63 -11.18
C LEU A 305 0.19 6.07 -11.13
N ILE A 306 0.48 6.58 -9.93
CA ILE A 306 1.09 7.90 -9.72
C ILE A 306 2.52 7.94 -10.28
N CYS A 307 3.31 6.88 -10.08
CA CYS A 307 4.64 6.74 -10.67
C CYS A 307 4.60 6.72 -12.21
N GLU A 308 3.60 6.08 -12.82
CA GLU A 308 3.41 6.07 -14.28
C GLU A 308 3.01 7.46 -14.81
N ALA A 309 2.15 8.19 -14.11
CA ALA A 309 1.84 9.58 -14.44
C ALA A 309 3.08 10.49 -14.36
N TYR A 310 3.87 10.38 -13.29
CA TYR A 310 5.18 11.05 -13.16
C TYR A 310 6.12 10.70 -14.31
N HIS A 311 6.25 9.42 -14.65
CA HIS A 311 7.16 8.99 -15.71
C HIS A 311 6.74 9.53 -17.08
N LEU A 312 5.45 9.59 -17.39
CA LEU A 312 4.96 10.22 -18.63
C LEU A 312 5.23 11.73 -18.66
N MET A 313 4.99 12.46 -17.56
CA MET A 313 5.29 13.90 -17.51
C MET A 313 6.79 14.18 -17.68
N LYS A 314 7.65 13.38 -17.04
CA LYS A 314 9.11 13.51 -17.14
C LYS A 314 9.64 13.09 -18.52
N SER A 315 9.24 11.92 -19.02
CA SER A 315 9.83 11.33 -20.23
C SER A 315 9.16 11.78 -21.53
N ALA A 316 7.83 11.93 -21.58
CA ALA A 316 7.13 12.43 -22.77
C ALA A 316 7.05 13.96 -22.79
N LEU A 317 6.56 14.58 -21.71
CA LEU A 317 6.35 16.03 -21.68
C LEU A 317 7.61 16.84 -21.36
N LYS A 318 8.69 16.20 -20.90
CA LYS A 318 9.95 16.83 -20.47
C LYS A 318 9.74 17.89 -19.38
N MET A 319 8.77 17.65 -18.48
CA MET A 319 8.50 18.54 -17.35
C MET A 319 9.54 18.35 -16.25
N ASN A 320 9.93 19.44 -15.60
CA ASN A 320 10.79 19.41 -14.42
C ASN A 320 9.98 19.14 -13.14
N ASN A 321 10.66 18.84 -12.03
CA ASN A 321 10.01 18.45 -10.78
C ASN A 321 9.08 19.52 -10.19
N LYS A 322 9.36 20.82 -10.37
CA LYS A 322 8.44 21.90 -9.95
C LYS A 322 7.18 21.93 -10.81
N GLU A 323 7.31 21.78 -12.13
CA GLU A 323 6.15 21.73 -13.05
C GLU A 323 5.27 20.51 -12.77
N MET A 324 5.87 19.34 -12.51
CA MET A 324 5.13 18.14 -12.12
C MET A 324 4.47 18.30 -10.75
N GLY A 325 5.16 18.92 -9.78
CA GLY A 325 4.58 19.26 -8.47
C GLY A 325 3.32 20.13 -8.61
N LEU A 326 3.37 21.19 -9.43
CA LEU A 326 2.21 22.04 -9.71
C LEU A 326 1.07 21.30 -10.43
N ALA A 327 1.38 20.35 -11.31
CA ALA A 327 0.36 19.51 -11.95
C ALA A 327 -0.36 18.59 -10.95
N PHE A 328 0.38 17.93 -10.05
CA PHE A 328 -0.22 17.15 -8.96
C PHE A 328 -0.98 18.03 -7.96
N GLU A 329 -0.53 19.26 -7.70
CA GLU A 329 -1.28 20.23 -6.89
C GLU A 329 -2.64 20.56 -7.50
N GLU A 330 -2.72 20.76 -8.82
CA GLU A 330 -3.98 21.02 -9.51
C GLU A 330 -4.88 19.79 -9.51
N TRP A 331 -4.34 18.59 -9.75
CA TRP A 331 -5.10 17.35 -9.68
C TRP A 331 -5.68 17.10 -8.27
N ASN A 332 -4.99 17.51 -7.20
CA ASN A 332 -5.49 17.38 -5.83
C ASN A 332 -6.65 18.33 -5.48
N LYS A 333 -7.03 19.26 -6.37
CA LYS A 333 -8.21 20.13 -6.18
C LYS A 333 -9.49 19.54 -6.78
N GLY A 334 -9.39 18.40 -7.46
CA GLY A 334 -10.48 17.77 -8.21
C GLY A 334 -10.67 16.29 -7.86
N GLU A 335 -11.00 15.49 -8.88
CA GLU A 335 -11.39 14.08 -8.79
C GLU A 335 -10.32 13.17 -8.14
N LEU A 336 -9.05 13.62 -8.17
CA LEU A 336 -7.88 12.91 -7.65
C LEU A 336 -7.48 13.33 -6.22
N ASP A 337 -8.25 14.20 -5.56
CA ASP A 337 -8.01 14.62 -4.16
C ASP A 337 -7.80 13.42 -3.23
N SER A 338 -6.54 13.26 -2.81
CA SER A 338 -6.07 12.12 -2.03
C SER A 338 -4.72 12.39 -1.38
N PHE A 339 -4.48 11.76 -0.22
CA PHE A 339 -3.20 11.89 0.48
C PHE A 339 -1.99 11.51 -0.37
N LEU A 340 -2.11 10.47 -1.20
CA LEU A 340 -1.01 10.04 -2.06
C LEU A 340 -0.64 11.09 -3.11
N ILE A 341 -1.62 11.80 -3.70
CA ILE A 341 -1.37 12.90 -4.63
C ILE A 341 -0.76 14.11 -3.90
N GLU A 342 -1.27 14.43 -2.71
CA GLU A 342 -0.74 15.50 -1.86
C GLU A 342 0.75 15.29 -1.49
N ILE A 343 1.13 14.09 -1.01
CA ILE A 343 2.53 13.82 -0.69
C ILE A 343 3.39 13.77 -1.95
N THR A 344 2.87 13.33 -3.11
CA THR A 344 3.63 13.37 -4.37
C THR A 344 3.93 14.82 -4.78
N ARG A 345 2.97 15.75 -4.69
CA ARG A 345 3.23 17.20 -4.87
C ARG A 345 4.36 17.68 -3.95
N ASN A 346 4.33 17.28 -2.68
CA ASN A 346 5.31 17.72 -1.68
C ASN A 346 6.71 17.12 -1.96
N ILE A 347 6.79 15.82 -2.26
CA ILE A 347 8.04 15.10 -2.58
C ILE A 347 8.72 15.68 -3.83
N LEU A 348 7.96 15.97 -4.88
CA LEU A 348 8.52 16.54 -6.11
C LEU A 348 9.08 17.96 -5.91
N GLN A 349 8.56 18.72 -4.93
CA GLN A 349 9.06 20.06 -4.63
C GLN A 349 10.14 20.07 -3.53
N PHE A 350 10.42 18.93 -2.89
CA PHE A 350 11.42 18.84 -1.83
C PHE A 350 12.84 18.90 -2.39
N LYS A 351 13.62 19.86 -1.87
CA LYS A 351 15.05 20.02 -2.13
C LYS A 351 15.84 19.56 -0.93
N ASP A 352 16.95 18.87 -1.19
CA ASP A 352 17.93 18.46 -0.19
C ASP A 352 18.88 19.63 0.16
N ASP A 353 19.81 19.42 1.10
CA ASP A 353 20.72 20.46 1.61
C ASP A 353 21.64 21.08 0.53
N ASP A 354 21.89 20.37 -0.59
CA ASP A 354 22.62 20.87 -1.76
C ASP A 354 21.77 21.72 -2.72
N GLY A 355 20.48 21.86 -2.44
CA GLY A 355 19.52 22.58 -3.26
C GLY A 355 18.96 21.78 -4.43
N GLU A 356 19.39 20.54 -4.66
CA GLU A 356 18.86 19.66 -5.71
C GLU A 356 17.60 18.91 -5.24
N TYR A 357 16.75 18.52 -6.19
CA TYR A 357 15.52 17.78 -5.88
C TYR A 357 15.84 16.38 -5.34
N LEU A 358 15.47 16.09 -4.10
CA LEU A 358 15.86 14.85 -3.42
C LEU A 358 15.38 13.60 -4.19
N VAL A 359 14.20 13.66 -4.80
CA VAL A 359 13.61 12.55 -5.57
C VAL A 359 14.49 12.05 -6.72
N GLU A 360 15.32 12.91 -7.31
CA GLU A 360 16.26 12.54 -8.39
C GLU A 360 17.49 11.77 -7.88
N LYS A 361 17.75 11.82 -6.56
CA LYS A 361 18.89 11.16 -5.89
C LYS A 361 18.50 9.83 -5.22
N ILE A 362 17.20 9.50 -5.18
CA ILE A 362 16.70 8.25 -4.57
C ILE A 362 16.92 7.08 -5.53
N ARG A 363 17.54 5.99 -5.03
CA ARG A 363 17.70 4.74 -5.78
C ARG A 363 16.34 4.14 -6.14
N ASP A 364 16.13 3.84 -7.41
CA ASP A 364 14.89 3.32 -8.00
C ASP A 364 14.66 1.81 -7.73
N ALA A 365 14.83 1.38 -6.49
CA ALA A 365 14.63 0.01 -6.02
C ALA A 365 13.55 -0.04 -4.93
N ALA A 366 12.30 -0.29 -5.34
CA ALA A 366 11.14 -0.19 -4.46
C ALA A 366 10.99 -1.39 -3.52
N GLY A 367 11.19 -1.15 -2.22
CA GLY A 367 10.95 -2.15 -1.17
C GLY A 367 9.48 -2.55 -1.03
N GLN A 368 9.26 -3.73 -0.44
CA GLN A 368 7.94 -4.23 -0.05
C GLN A 368 7.99 -5.06 1.24
N LYS A 369 6.88 -5.12 1.97
CA LYS A 369 6.75 -5.85 3.26
C LYS A 369 5.82 -7.07 3.19
N GLY A 370 5.47 -7.53 1.99
CA GLY A 370 4.69 -8.75 1.74
C GLY A 370 3.17 -8.57 1.56
N THR A 371 2.54 -7.60 2.22
CA THR A 371 1.06 -7.45 2.20
C THR A 371 0.45 -7.21 0.81
N GLY A 372 1.10 -6.42 -0.06
CA GLY A 372 0.67 -6.26 -1.45
C GLY A 372 0.76 -7.57 -2.25
N LYS A 373 1.81 -8.37 -2.02
CA LYS A 373 1.97 -9.71 -2.61
C LYS A 373 0.88 -10.68 -2.15
N TRP A 374 0.50 -10.66 -0.87
CA TRP A 374 -0.60 -11.52 -0.37
C TRP A 374 -1.96 -11.18 -1.01
N THR A 375 -2.20 -9.91 -1.37
CA THR A 375 -3.40 -9.54 -2.14
C THR A 375 -3.40 -10.20 -3.53
N ALA A 376 -2.27 -10.12 -4.24
CA ALA A 376 -2.13 -10.74 -5.56
C ALA A 376 -2.19 -12.28 -5.51
N ILE A 377 -1.64 -12.91 -4.47
CA ILE A 377 -1.73 -14.37 -4.25
C ILE A 377 -3.17 -14.77 -3.95
N SER A 378 -3.84 -14.11 -3.01
CA SER A 378 -5.26 -14.41 -2.69
C SER A 378 -6.18 -14.23 -3.91
N ALA A 379 -5.86 -13.27 -4.79
CA ALA A 379 -6.58 -13.11 -6.05
C ALA A 379 -6.41 -14.30 -7.00
N LEU A 380 -5.19 -14.86 -7.09
CA LEU A 380 -4.93 -16.08 -7.87
C LEU A 380 -5.63 -17.30 -7.25
N ASP A 381 -5.51 -17.48 -5.92
CA ASP A 381 -6.12 -18.60 -5.18
C ASP A 381 -7.65 -18.61 -5.30
N TYR A 382 -8.29 -17.43 -5.35
CA TYR A 382 -9.75 -17.29 -5.49
C TYR A 382 -10.21 -17.09 -6.95
N GLY A 383 -9.31 -17.13 -7.94
CA GLY A 383 -9.65 -16.95 -9.35
C GLY A 383 -10.22 -15.57 -9.71
N VAL A 384 -9.86 -14.52 -8.96
CA VAL A 384 -10.34 -13.15 -9.16
C VAL A 384 -9.33 -12.33 -9.97
N PRO A 385 -9.73 -11.66 -11.07
CA PRO A 385 -8.82 -10.91 -11.96
C PRO A 385 -8.39 -9.56 -11.37
N VAL A 386 -7.57 -9.57 -10.32
CA VAL A 386 -7.02 -8.37 -9.66
C VAL A 386 -5.70 -7.94 -10.33
N THR A 387 -5.78 -7.66 -11.62
CA THR A 387 -4.60 -7.53 -12.49
C THR A 387 -3.72 -6.33 -12.17
N LEU A 388 -4.30 -5.18 -11.79
CA LEU A 388 -3.54 -3.96 -11.54
C LEU A 388 -2.65 -4.10 -10.31
N ILE A 389 -3.18 -4.65 -9.21
CA ILE A 389 -2.40 -4.89 -7.98
C ILE A 389 -1.29 -5.92 -8.25
N GLY A 390 -1.56 -6.93 -9.09
CA GLY A 390 -0.55 -7.88 -9.57
C GLY A 390 0.62 -7.19 -10.29
N GLU A 391 0.32 -6.38 -11.31
CA GLU A 391 1.33 -5.58 -12.02
C GLU A 391 2.08 -4.62 -11.10
N SER A 392 1.41 -3.99 -10.13
CA SER A 392 2.07 -3.12 -9.14
C SER A 392 3.02 -3.86 -8.20
N VAL A 393 2.80 -5.15 -7.93
CA VAL A 393 3.76 -6.01 -7.23
C VAL A 393 4.93 -6.37 -8.15
N PHE A 394 4.67 -6.74 -9.41
CA PHE A 394 5.72 -7.07 -10.38
C PHE A 394 6.60 -5.87 -10.74
N ALA A 395 6.05 -4.65 -10.83
CA ALA A 395 6.81 -3.42 -11.04
C ALA A 395 7.84 -3.18 -9.93
N ARG A 396 7.50 -3.46 -8.65
CA ARG A 396 8.45 -3.40 -7.54
C ARG A 396 9.54 -4.46 -7.66
N CYS A 397 9.19 -5.69 -8.03
CA CYS A 397 10.17 -6.74 -8.30
C CYS A 397 11.13 -6.33 -9.43
N LEU A 398 10.63 -5.80 -10.55
CA LEU A 398 11.43 -5.31 -11.67
C LEU A 398 12.35 -4.15 -11.26
N SER A 399 11.86 -3.21 -10.45
CA SER A 399 12.69 -2.12 -9.92
C SER A 399 13.87 -2.62 -9.08
N SER A 400 13.71 -3.75 -8.38
CA SER A 400 14.76 -4.36 -7.56
C SER A 400 15.89 -4.97 -8.39
N LEU A 401 15.65 -5.30 -9.66
CA LEU A 401 16.65 -5.79 -10.63
C LEU A 401 17.49 -4.64 -11.22
N ILE A 402 17.89 -3.66 -10.39
CA ILE A 402 18.50 -2.40 -10.85
C ILE A 402 19.81 -2.61 -11.64
N ASP A 403 20.68 -3.51 -11.18
CA ASP A 403 21.98 -3.74 -11.83
C ASP A 403 21.78 -4.46 -13.17
N GLU A 404 20.87 -5.44 -13.23
CA GLU A 404 20.45 -6.14 -14.46
C GLU A 404 19.78 -5.18 -15.47
N ARG A 405 18.93 -4.25 -15.00
CA ARG A 405 18.35 -3.18 -15.84
C ARG A 405 19.42 -2.24 -16.40
N ALA A 406 20.46 -1.93 -15.62
CA ALA A 406 21.58 -1.09 -16.04
C ALA A 406 22.58 -1.81 -16.98
N GLU A 407 22.57 -3.13 -17.03
CA GLU A 407 23.23 -3.93 -18.07
C GLU A 407 22.35 -3.99 -19.33
N ALA A 408 21.07 -4.32 -19.17
CA ALA A 408 20.11 -4.43 -20.27
C ALA A 408 19.98 -3.11 -21.07
N SER A 409 20.01 -1.94 -20.41
CA SER A 409 19.90 -0.63 -21.07
C SER A 409 21.07 -0.26 -21.99
N LYS A 410 22.18 -1.01 -21.94
CA LYS A 410 23.33 -0.86 -22.85
C LYS A 410 23.21 -1.69 -24.12
N VAL A 411 22.28 -2.65 -24.15
CA VAL A 411 22.14 -3.67 -25.21
C VAL A 411 20.77 -3.59 -25.89
N LEU A 412 19.70 -3.43 -25.11
CA LEU A 412 18.33 -3.34 -25.61
C LEU A 412 18.02 -1.91 -26.05
N GLN A 413 17.54 -1.76 -27.29
CA GLN A 413 17.14 -0.48 -27.86
C GLN A 413 15.62 -0.30 -27.76
N GLY A 414 15.19 0.88 -27.31
CA GLY A 414 13.79 1.32 -27.37
C GLY A 414 13.50 2.18 -28.61
N PRO A 415 12.25 2.60 -28.82
CA PRO A 415 11.90 3.56 -29.87
C PRO A 415 12.58 4.92 -29.61
N THR A 416 12.92 5.62 -30.68
CA THR A 416 13.52 6.98 -30.65
C THR A 416 12.49 8.09 -30.81
N GLU A 417 11.19 7.74 -30.83
CA GLU A 417 10.10 8.68 -31.04
C GLU A 417 10.01 9.72 -29.91
N VAL A 418 9.75 10.98 -30.30
CA VAL A 418 9.59 12.09 -29.36
C VAL A 418 8.14 12.58 -29.40
N PHE A 419 7.55 12.79 -28.24
CA PHE A 419 6.19 13.32 -28.14
C PHE A 419 6.09 14.71 -28.79
N ASN A 420 5.29 14.81 -29.85
CA ASN A 420 5.11 15.99 -30.69
C ASN A 420 3.71 16.63 -30.61
N GLY A 421 2.84 16.12 -29.72
CA GLY A 421 1.50 16.65 -29.50
C GLY A 421 1.47 17.85 -28.55
N ASP A 422 0.28 18.42 -28.34
CA ASP A 422 0.09 19.45 -27.31
C ASP A 422 0.32 18.89 -25.90
N LYS A 423 1.29 19.47 -25.19
CA LYS A 423 1.66 19.08 -23.84
C LYS A 423 0.54 19.31 -22.83
N GLN A 424 -0.24 20.40 -22.96
CA GLN A 424 -1.30 20.71 -21.98
C GLN A 424 -2.48 19.74 -22.10
N SER A 425 -2.89 19.43 -23.33
CA SER A 425 -3.92 18.42 -23.60
C SER A 425 -3.48 17.04 -23.12
N PHE A 426 -2.24 16.63 -23.42
CA PHE A 426 -1.75 15.32 -22.98
C PHE A 426 -1.56 15.23 -21.45
N LEU A 427 -1.21 16.33 -20.77
CA LEU A 427 -1.23 16.38 -19.31
C LEU A 427 -2.63 16.15 -18.73
N LYS A 428 -3.67 16.74 -19.33
CA LYS A 428 -5.08 16.45 -18.98
C LYS A 428 -5.46 14.99 -19.29
N ASP A 429 -4.96 14.45 -20.40
CA ASP A 429 -5.19 13.05 -20.75
C ASP A 429 -4.56 12.09 -19.73
N ILE A 430 -3.36 12.38 -19.23
CA ILE A 430 -2.69 11.62 -18.16
C ILE A 430 -3.52 11.64 -16.87
N GLY A 431 -4.05 12.80 -16.48
CA GLY A 431 -4.93 12.91 -15.30
C GLY A 431 -6.19 12.02 -15.42
N LYS A 432 -6.83 12.01 -16.60
CA LYS A 432 -7.98 11.13 -16.88
C LYS A 432 -7.61 9.64 -16.93
N ALA A 433 -6.46 9.30 -17.50
CA ALA A 433 -5.94 7.93 -17.54
C ALA A 433 -5.67 7.39 -16.12
N LEU A 434 -5.07 8.23 -15.26
CA LEU A 434 -4.83 7.97 -13.85
C LEU A 434 -6.15 7.72 -13.10
N TYR A 435 -7.15 8.59 -13.29
CA TYR A 435 -8.45 8.44 -12.63
C TYR A 435 -9.21 7.17 -13.06
N ALA A 436 -9.31 6.91 -14.37
CA ALA A 436 -9.97 5.70 -14.88
C ALA A 436 -9.29 4.40 -14.41
N SER A 437 -7.96 4.38 -14.40
CA SER A 437 -7.19 3.22 -13.93
C SER A 437 -7.33 3.02 -12.42
N LYS A 438 -7.41 4.11 -11.63
CA LYS A 438 -7.73 4.06 -10.20
C LYS A 438 -9.11 3.45 -9.96
N ILE A 439 -10.14 3.85 -10.73
CA ILE A 439 -11.48 3.23 -10.64
C ILE A 439 -11.41 1.71 -10.85
N VAL A 440 -10.64 1.24 -11.84
CA VAL A 440 -10.44 -0.20 -12.07
C VAL A 440 -9.72 -0.89 -10.90
N SER A 441 -8.67 -0.30 -10.34
CA SER A 441 -7.97 -0.85 -9.16
C SER A 441 -8.92 -1.13 -8.00
N TYR A 442 -9.78 -0.17 -7.65
CA TYR A 442 -10.75 -0.33 -6.56
C TYR A 442 -11.86 -1.31 -6.95
N ALA A 443 -12.36 -1.27 -8.19
CA ALA A 443 -13.32 -2.26 -8.68
C ALA A 443 -12.80 -3.70 -8.52
N GLN A 444 -11.54 -3.95 -8.89
CA GLN A 444 -10.87 -5.24 -8.69
C GLN A 444 -10.71 -5.60 -7.20
N GLY A 445 -10.32 -4.65 -6.34
CA GLY A 445 -10.20 -4.86 -4.89
C GLY A 445 -11.53 -5.22 -4.21
N PHE A 446 -12.63 -4.55 -4.57
CA PHE A 446 -13.96 -4.89 -4.07
C PHE A 446 -14.51 -6.20 -4.64
N MET A 447 -14.18 -6.57 -5.89
CA MET A 447 -14.44 -7.91 -6.41
C MET A 447 -13.76 -9.00 -5.58
N LEU A 448 -12.50 -8.79 -5.17
CA LEU A 448 -11.75 -9.74 -4.33
C LEU A 448 -12.35 -9.89 -2.94
N MET A 449 -12.68 -8.79 -2.27
CA MET A 449 -13.36 -8.84 -0.96
C MET A 449 -14.70 -9.56 -1.04
N ARG A 450 -15.46 -9.38 -2.12
CA ARG A 450 -16.73 -10.08 -2.33
C ARG A 450 -16.55 -11.58 -2.55
N GLU A 451 -15.53 -12.02 -3.27
CA GLU A 451 -15.30 -13.46 -3.45
C GLU A 451 -14.81 -14.12 -2.16
N ALA A 452 -13.89 -13.46 -1.44
CA ALA A 452 -13.46 -13.90 -0.11
C ALA A 452 -14.63 -13.99 0.88
N ALA A 453 -15.56 -13.02 0.86
CA ALA A 453 -16.76 -13.07 1.70
C ALA A 453 -17.62 -14.33 1.45
N LYS A 454 -17.79 -14.75 0.20
CA LYS A 454 -18.51 -16.00 -0.11
C LYS A 454 -17.74 -17.24 0.34
N ILE A 455 -16.43 -17.28 0.11
CA ILE A 455 -15.57 -18.44 0.40
C ILE A 455 -15.50 -18.69 1.91
N HIS A 456 -15.39 -17.64 2.72
CA HIS A 456 -15.25 -17.73 4.18
C HIS A 456 -16.57 -17.54 4.95
N GLY A 457 -17.67 -17.20 4.26
CA GLY A 457 -18.96 -16.92 4.89
C GLY A 457 -19.00 -15.61 5.70
N TRP A 458 -18.17 -14.63 5.36
CA TRP A 458 -18.07 -13.36 6.09
C TRP A 458 -19.15 -12.35 5.70
N ASN A 459 -19.71 -11.65 6.70
CA ASN A 459 -20.75 -10.65 6.50
C ASN A 459 -20.16 -9.24 6.26
N LEU A 460 -19.40 -9.06 5.18
CA LEU A 460 -18.70 -7.80 4.88
C LEU A 460 -19.65 -6.66 4.45
N ASN A 461 -19.58 -5.53 5.15
CA ASN A 461 -20.24 -4.28 4.75
C ASN A 461 -19.32 -3.43 3.86
N TYR A 462 -19.50 -3.47 2.53
CA TYR A 462 -18.64 -2.74 1.58
C TYR A 462 -18.72 -1.20 1.73
N GLY A 463 -19.89 -0.64 2.08
CA GLY A 463 -20.04 0.78 2.38
C GLY A 463 -19.29 1.17 3.66
N GLY A 464 -19.35 0.32 4.69
CA GLY A 464 -18.58 0.47 5.93
C GLY A 464 -17.07 0.35 5.70
N ILE A 465 -16.62 -0.54 4.82
CA ILE A 465 -15.20 -0.66 4.42
C ILE A 465 -14.74 0.61 3.68
N ALA A 466 -15.56 1.13 2.76
CA ALA A 466 -15.26 2.40 2.08
C ALA A 466 -15.18 3.59 3.05
N LEU A 467 -16.07 3.65 4.05
CA LEU A 467 -15.99 4.61 5.15
C LEU A 467 -14.71 4.46 5.97
N MET A 468 -14.34 3.24 6.38
CA MET A 468 -13.12 2.98 7.14
C MET A 468 -11.85 3.44 6.41
N TRP A 469 -11.85 3.42 5.08
CA TRP A 469 -10.72 3.91 4.27
C TRP A 469 -10.79 5.41 3.97
N ARG A 470 -11.93 6.08 4.19
CA ARG A 470 -12.14 7.48 3.81
C ARG A 470 -11.26 8.48 4.59
N GLY A 471 -10.86 8.13 5.81
CA GLY A 471 -9.95 8.91 6.65
C GLY A 471 -8.92 8.02 7.37
N GLY A 472 -7.89 8.64 7.93
CA GLY A 472 -6.83 7.98 8.71
C GLY A 472 -5.86 7.10 7.93
N CYS A 473 -6.32 6.33 6.95
CA CYS A 473 -5.50 5.40 6.16
C CYS A 473 -4.62 6.10 5.09
N ILE A 474 -3.77 5.33 4.42
CA ILE A 474 -2.88 5.86 3.36
C ILE A 474 -3.66 6.18 2.07
N ILE A 475 -4.62 5.34 1.68
CA ILE A 475 -5.42 5.52 0.45
C ILE A 475 -6.57 6.54 0.59
N ARG A 476 -6.62 7.28 1.71
CA ARG A 476 -7.68 8.24 2.03
C ARG A 476 -7.83 9.30 0.94
N SER A 477 -9.08 9.52 0.52
CA SER A 477 -9.40 10.30 -0.67
C SER A 477 -10.89 10.65 -0.74
N ALA A 478 -11.23 11.75 -1.41
CA ALA A 478 -12.63 12.11 -1.70
C ALA A 478 -13.35 11.00 -2.48
N PHE A 479 -12.59 10.29 -3.32
CA PHE A 479 -13.00 9.11 -4.10
C PHE A 479 -13.71 8.03 -3.26
N LEU A 480 -13.27 7.77 -2.03
CA LEU A 480 -13.88 6.75 -1.17
C LEU A 480 -15.27 7.13 -0.65
N GLY A 481 -15.58 8.43 -0.59
CA GLY A 481 -16.95 8.90 -0.35
C GLY A 481 -17.91 8.49 -1.47
N LYS A 482 -17.43 8.40 -2.72
CA LYS A 482 -18.23 7.92 -3.87
C LYS A 482 -18.44 6.41 -3.83
N ILE A 483 -17.45 5.65 -3.37
CA ILE A 483 -17.58 4.21 -3.15
C ILE A 483 -18.61 3.91 -2.03
N LYS A 484 -18.59 4.68 -0.93
CA LYS A 484 -19.63 4.60 0.12
C LYS A 484 -21.02 4.84 -0.47
N GLN A 485 -21.19 5.93 -1.22
CA GLN A 485 -22.47 6.30 -1.86
C GLN A 485 -23.00 5.21 -2.82
N ALA A 486 -22.12 4.57 -3.60
CA ALA A 486 -22.51 3.49 -4.51
C ALA A 486 -23.06 2.25 -3.76
N PHE A 487 -22.42 1.85 -2.66
CA PHE A 487 -22.89 0.72 -1.83
C PHE A 487 -24.03 1.09 -0.87
N GLU A 488 -24.24 2.37 -0.55
CA GLU A 488 -25.46 2.85 0.13
C GLU A 488 -26.68 2.78 -0.81
N HIS A 489 -26.48 3.04 -2.11
CA HIS A 489 -27.52 2.93 -3.13
C HIS A 489 -27.83 1.48 -3.52
N ASP A 490 -26.81 0.64 -3.76
CA ASP A 490 -26.96 -0.80 -3.97
C ASP A 490 -25.94 -1.60 -3.12
N PRO A 491 -26.33 -2.10 -1.94
CA PRO A 491 -25.48 -2.97 -1.12
C PRO A 491 -25.05 -4.27 -1.80
N ASN A 492 -25.76 -4.70 -2.86
CA ASN A 492 -25.49 -5.92 -3.62
C ASN A 492 -24.74 -5.64 -4.94
N LEU A 493 -24.23 -4.42 -5.12
CA LEU A 493 -23.58 -3.96 -6.34
C LEU A 493 -22.48 -4.93 -6.78
N LYS A 494 -22.65 -5.49 -7.99
CA LYS A 494 -21.78 -6.56 -8.48
C LYS A 494 -20.37 -6.11 -8.86
N ASN A 495 -20.18 -4.83 -9.19
CA ASN A 495 -18.90 -4.24 -9.53
C ASN A 495 -19.07 -2.71 -9.52
N LEU A 496 -18.09 -1.96 -8.99
CA LEU A 496 -18.12 -0.50 -8.97
C LEU A 496 -18.31 0.12 -10.36
N LEU A 497 -17.79 -0.51 -11.43
CA LEU A 497 -17.95 -0.07 -12.82
C LEU A 497 -19.41 -0.09 -13.33
N LEU A 498 -20.35 -0.68 -12.58
CA LEU A 498 -21.78 -0.71 -12.92
C LEU A 498 -22.60 0.36 -12.22
N ASP A 499 -22.05 1.02 -11.19
CA ASP A 499 -22.69 2.18 -10.56
C ASP A 499 -22.65 3.38 -11.52
N PRO A 500 -23.73 4.21 -11.58
CA PRO A 500 -23.81 5.32 -12.53
C PRO A 500 -22.62 6.28 -12.49
N PHE A 501 -22.13 6.67 -11.30
CA PHE A 501 -21.06 7.65 -11.16
C PHE A 501 -19.74 7.13 -11.74
N PHE A 502 -19.34 5.91 -11.39
CA PHE A 502 -18.09 5.33 -11.89
C PHE A 502 -18.16 4.96 -13.38
N LYS A 503 -19.33 4.49 -13.84
CA LYS A 503 -19.61 4.21 -15.26
C LYS A 503 -19.45 5.49 -16.10
N ASP A 504 -20.04 6.60 -15.68
CA ASP A 504 -19.94 7.89 -16.39
C ASP A 504 -18.51 8.47 -16.32
N ALA A 505 -17.85 8.42 -15.15
CA ALA A 505 -16.46 8.83 -15.00
C ALA A 505 -15.47 8.08 -15.92
N VAL A 506 -15.65 6.76 -16.09
CA VAL A 506 -14.84 5.97 -17.02
C VAL A 506 -15.21 6.26 -18.47
N HIS A 507 -16.49 6.47 -18.80
CA HIS A 507 -16.91 6.89 -20.14
C HIS A 507 -16.29 8.21 -20.57
N ASP A 508 -16.24 9.21 -19.68
CA ASP A 508 -15.64 10.52 -19.94
C ASP A 508 -14.10 10.49 -20.00
N SER A 509 -13.49 9.42 -19.49
CA SER A 509 -12.03 9.26 -19.40
C SER A 509 -11.44 8.32 -20.46
N GLN A 510 -12.22 7.39 -21.01
CA GLN A 510 -11.68 6.30 -21.84
C GLN A 510 -10.95 6.75 -23.11
N ALA A 511 -11.32 7.88 -23.72
CA ALA A 511 -10.65 8.39 -24.92
C ALA A 511 -9.22 8.88 -24.60
N ALA A 512 -9.10 9.71 -23.56
CA ALA A 512 -7.83 10.15 -22.99
C ALA A 512 -6.97 8.96 -22.54
N TRP A 513 -7.57 8.02 -21.83
CA TRP A 513 -6.90 6.83 -21.32
C TRP A 513 -6.31 5.94 -22.42
N ARG A 514 -7.07 5.67 -23.48
CA ARG A 514 -6.59 4.94 -24.67
C ARG A 514 -5.44 5.66 -25.35
N LYS A 515 -5.54 6.99 -25.49
CA LYS A 515 -4.48 7.83 -26.05
C LYS A 515 -3.20 7.75 -25.21
N VAL A 516 -3.29 7.82 -23.89
CA VAL A 516 -2.15 7.68 -22.98
C VAL A 516 -1.49 6.31 -23.11
N VAL A 517 -2.26 5.21 -23.07
CA VAL A 517 -1.70 3.85 -23.21
C VAL A 517 -1.05 3.66 -24.59
N ALA A 518 -1.70 4.09 -25.67
CA ALA A 518 -1.14 4.02 -27.03
C ALA A 518 0.14 4.86 -27.17
N SER A 519 0.14 6.12 -26.72
CA SER A 519 1.32 6.98 -26.75
C SER A 519 2.46 6.44 -25.88
N SER A 520 2.17 5.87 -24.71
CA SER A 520 3.21 5.30 -23.84
C SER A 520 3.92 4.12 -24.50
N ALA A 521 3.19 3.22 -25.17
CA ALA A 521 3.75 2.12 -25.92
C ALA A 521 4.60 2.62 -27.11
N MET A 522 4.12 3.57 -27.90
CA MET A 522 4.87 4.15 -29.03
C MET A 522 6.14 4.89 -28.60
N LEU A 523 6.14 5.51 -27.42
CA LEU A 523 7.29 6.22 -26.84
C LEU A 523 8.22 5.32 -26.01
N GLY A 524 7.90 4.03 -25.86
CA GLY A 524 8.70 3.10 -25.03
C GLY A 524 8.66 3.40 -23.53
N ILE A 525 7.64 4.12 -23.05
CA ILE A 525 7.49 4.48 -21.63
C ILE A 525 6.65 3.39 -20.94
N PRO A 526 7.21 2.62 -19.98
CA PRO A 526 6.48 1.53 -19.32
C PRO A 526 5.33 2.05 -18.47
N THR A 527 4.12 1.55 -18.75
CA THR A 527 2.87 1.89 -18.06
C THR A 527 2.05 0.61 -17.74
N PRO A 528 2.61 -0.36 -16.99
CA PRO A 528 1.95 -1.63 -16.75
C PRO A 528 0.59 -1.50 -16.03
N ALA A 529 0.45 -0.59 -15.06
CA ALA A 529 -0.80 -0.39 -14.35
C ALA A 529 -1.88 0.29 -15.21
N PHE A 530 -1.55 1.32 -16.01
CA PHE A 530 -2.51 1.89 -16.96
C PHE A 530 -2.92 0.88 -18.04
N SER A 531 -1.95 0.10 -18.55
CA SER A 531 -2.18 -0.88 -19.62
C SER A 531 -3.08 -2.03 -19.16
N THR A 532 -2.79 -2.61 -17.99
CA THR A 532 -3.57 -3.75 -17.46
C THR A 532 -4.98 -3.35 -17.03
N ALA A 533 -5.17 -2.13 -16.51
CA ALA A 533 -6.51 -1.63 -16.19
C ALA A 533 -7.35 -1.39 -17.45
N LEU A 534 -6.75 -0.89 -18.55
CA LEU A 534 -7.47 -0.71 -19.82
C LEU A 534 -7.85 -2.07 -20.42
N ALA A 535 -6.91 -3.03 -20.41
CA ALA A 535 -7.17 -4.41 -20.84
C ALA A 535 -8.26 -5.09 -20.00
N PHE A 536 -8.26 -4.88 -18.67
CA PHE A 536 -9.33 -5.36 -17.80
C PHE A 536 -10.68 -4.73 -18.14
N TYR A 537 -10.74 -3.40 -18.29
CA TYR A 537 -12.00 -2.70 -18.62
C TYR A 537 -12.59 -3.18 -19.95
N ASP A 538 -11.76 -3.28 -20.99
CA ASP A 538 -12.18 -3.80 -22.31
C ASP A 538 -12.58 -5.27 -22.25
N SER A 539 -11.91 -6.08 -21.41
CA SER A 539 -12.29 -7.49 -21.22
C SER A 539 -13.61 -7.62 -20.46
N TYR A 540 -13.82 -6.83 -19.39
CA TYR A 540 -14.99 -6.91 -18.52
C TYR A 540 -16.28 -6.47 -19.21
N ARG A 541 -16.21 -5.46 -20.10
CA ARG A 541 -17.36 -5.01 -20.90
C ARG A 541 -17.65 -5.87 -22.14
N SER A 542 -16.83 -6.89 -22.43
CA SER A 542 -16.97 -7.73 -23.61
C SER A 542 -17.83 -8.96 -23.32
N ALA A 543 -19.05 -8.98 -23.84
CA ALA A 543 -20.00 -10.09 -23.67
C ALA A 543 -19.49 -11.44 -24.23
N ARG A 544 -18.50 -11.42 -25.13
CA ARG A 544 -17.80 -12.62 -25.63
C ARG A 544 -16.31 -12.32 -25.77
N LEU A 545 -15.49 -13.14 -25.10
CA LEU A 545 -14.02 -13.09 -25.14
C LEU A 545 -13.46 -14.24 -26.00
N PRO A 546 -12.19 -14.15 -26.49
CA PRO A 546 -11.54 -15.21 -27.25
C PRO A 546 -11.24 -16.49 -26.45
N ALA A 547 -11.68 -16.58 -25.18
CA ALA A 547 -11.57 -17.76 -24.34
C ALA A 547 -12.22 -19.03 -24.94
N ASN A 548 -13.11 -18.90 -25.94
CA ASN A 548 -13.62 -20.05 -26.69
C ASN A 548 -12.52 -20.77 -27.50
N LEU A 549 -11.51 -20.05 -28.00
CA LEU A 549 -10.35 -20.68 -28.66
C LEU A 549 -9.46 -21.40 -27.63
N LEU A 550 -9.28 -20.80 -26.45
CA LEU A 550 -8.55 -21.42 -25.35
C LEU A 550 -9.22 -22.74 -24.91
N GLN A 551 -10.56 -22.77 -24.81
CA GLN A 551 -11.29 -24.01 -24.53
C GLN A 551 -11.14 -25.05 -25.65
N ALA A 552 -11.24 -24.65 -26.92
CA ALA A 552 -11.02 -25.55 -28.05
C ALA A 552 -9.59 -26.12 -28.07
N GLN A 553 -8.57 -25.31 -27.77
CA GLN A 553 -7.18 -25.76 -27.64
C GLN A 553 -7.01 -26.80 -26.52
N ARG A 554 -7.55 -26.53 -25.33
CA ARG A 554 -7.53 -27.46 -24.18
C ARG A 554 -8.19 -28.79 -24.52
N ASP A 555 -9.32 -28.76 -25.21
CA ASP A 555 -10.00 -29.98 -25.65
C ASP A 555 -9.23 -30.72 -26.75
N TYR A 556 -8.60 -29.99 -27.68
CA TYR A 556 -7.79 -30.55 -28.76
C TYR A 556 -6.60 -31.39 -28.25
N PHE A 557 -5.76 -30.83 -27.37
CA PHE A 557 -4.54 -31.52 -26.94
C PHE A 557 -4.73 -32.44 -25.72
N GLY A 558 -5.77 -32.21 -24.91
CA GLY A 558 -5.91 -32.82 -23.58
C GLY A 558 -7.29 -33.39 -23.28
N ALA A 559 -8.22 -33.40 -24.25
CA ALA A 559 -9.60 -33.88 -24.09
C ALA A 559 -10.32 -33.29 -22.87
N HIS A 560 -9.99 -32.03 -22.52
CA HIS A 560 -10.44 -31.34 -21.31
C HIS A 560 -11.91 -30.90 -21.31
N THR A 561 -12.64 -31.15 -22.41
CA THR A 561 -14.03 -30.76 -22.65
C THR A 561 -14.28 -29.24 -22.69
N TYR A 562 -15.41 -28.86 -23.26
CA TYR A 562 -15.92 -27.48 -23.28
C TYR A 562 -17.46 -27.46 -23.29
N GLU A 563 -18.05 -26.28 -23.09
CA GLU A 563 -19.50 -26.06 -23.10
C GLU A 563 -19.93 -25.28 -24.35
N LEU A 564 -21.16 -25.50 -24.82
CA LEU A 564 -21.77 -24.73 -25.91
C LEU A 564 -22.58 -23.54 -25.37
N LEU A 565 -22.56 -22.41 -26.08
CA LEU A 565 -23.37 -21.23 -25.77
C LEU A 565 -24.87 -21.53 -25.64
N THR A 566 -25.36 -22.52 -26.40
CA THR A 566 -26.77 -22.95 -26.40
C THR A 566 -27.10 -24.04 -25.39
N ALA A 567 -26.10 -24.61 -24.70
CA ALA A 567 -26.27 -25.64 -23.68
C ALA A 567 -25.25 -25.52 -22.53
N PRO A 568 -25.28 -24.42 -21.73
CA PRO A 568 -24.46 -24.31 -20.52
C PRO A 568 -24.73 -25.46 -19.54
N GLY A 569 -23.70 -25.87 -18.80
CA GLY A 569 -23.70 -27.03 -17.91
C GLY A 569 -23.47 -28.38 -18.61
N LYS A 570 -23.50 -28.44 -19.95
CA LYS A 570 -23.22 -29.66 -20.72
C LYS A 570 -21.82 -29.61 -21.34
N TYR A 571 -20.91 -30.39 -20.76
CA TYR A 571 -19.56 -30.60 -21.27
C TYR A 571 -19.55 -31.57 -22.46
N ILE A 572 -18.74 -31.24 -23.47
CA ILE A 572 -18.57 -31.98 -24.72
C ILE A 572 -17.07 -32.10 -25.00
N HIS A 573 -16.63 -33.28 -25.44
CA HIS A 573 -15.34 -33.49 -26.09
C HIS A 573 -15.56 -33.64 -27.59
N THR A 574 -14.69 -33.05 -28.41
CA THR A 574 -14.67 -33.25 -29.87
C THR A 574 -13.42 -34.02 -30.27
N ASN A 575 -13.56 -35.03 -31.14
CA ASN A 575 -12.42 -35.69 -31.77
C ASN A 575 -11.84 -34.80 -32.87
N TRP A 576 -11.00 -33.84 -32.49
CA TRP A 576 -10.47 -32.81 -33.40
C TRP A 576 -9.53 -33.36 -34.49
N THR A 577 -8.89 -34.50 -34.28
CA THR A 577 -7.91 -35.07 -35.22
C THR A 577 -8.49 -36.15 -36.12
N GLY A 578 -9.71 -36.63 -35.85
CA GLY A 578 -10.28 -37.84 -36.47
C GLY A 578 -9.55 -39.14 -36.08
N THR A 579 -8.59 -39.07 -35.16
CA THR A 579 -7.73 -40.17 -34.71
C THR A 579 -7.57 -40.25 -33.19
N GLY A 580 -8.08 -39.26 -32.46
CA GLY A 580 -8.25 -39.35 -31.00
C GLY A 580 -9.34 -40.37 -30.66
N GLY A 581 -9.28 -40.93 -29.45
CA GLY A 581 -10.35 -41.77 -28.93
C GLY A 581 -11.44 -40.93 -28.26
N ASP A 582 -12.64 -41.50 -28.09
CA ASP A 582 -13.81 -40.83 -27.48
C ASP A 582 -13.68 -40.62 -25.94
N VAL A 583 -12.45 -40.66 -25.39
CA VAL A 583 -12.16 -40.63 -23.96
C VAL A 583 -11.80 -39.21 -23.53
N SER A 584 -12.75 -38.52 -22.91
CA SER A 584 -12.53 -37.21 -22.27
C SER A 584 -11.80 -37.32 -20.94
N ALA A 585 -10.97 -36.34 -20.61
CA ALA A 585 -10.48 -36.16 -19.25
C ALA A 585 -11.65 -35.82 -18.31
N SER A 586 -11.81 -36.57 -17.22
CA SER A 586 -12.78 -36.23 -16.17
C SER A 586 -12.46 -34.87 -15.58
N THR A 587 -13.47 -34.02 -15.37
CA THR A 587 -13.32 -32.73 -14.70
C THR A 587 -12.91 -32.93 -13.24
N TYR A 588 -11.60 -32.83 -12.97
CA TYR A 588 -11.08 -32.70 -11.62
C TYR A 588 -11.56 -31.37 -11.02
N LYS A 589 -12.22 -31.43 -9.87
CA LYS A 589 -12.33 -30.28 -8.97
C LYS A 589 -11.02 -30.22 -8.18
N ALA A 590 -10.16 -29.27 -8.52
CA ALA A 590 -8.98 -28.90 -7.74
C ALA A 590 -9.41 -28.08 -6.52
#